data_AF-A0A1F4CZM3-F1
#
_entry.id   AF-A0A1F4CZM3-F1
#
_cell.length_a   1.000
_cell.length_b   1.000
_cell.length_c   1.000
_cell.angle_alpha   90.00
_cell.angle_beta   90.00
_cell.angle_gamma   90.00
#
_symmetry.space_group_name_H-M   'P 1'
#
loop_
_entity.id
_entity.type
_entity.pdbx_description
1 polymer ?
#
loop_
_entity_poly.entity_id
_entity_poly.type
_entity_poly.pdbx_seq_one_letter_code
_entity_poly.pdbx_strand_id
1 'polypeptide(L)'
;MAETRATCKRCQATMTLQSVDPVCGQHGVLKVTLLQLPALVCPNMHMRFAVPDFPALLLERLAGEDMTKVPAGEKRGLLFKHYHCGACGSKLGSGEAREDTFDFDIALKDLSPFRVELTLPLYQCPACGKEQIRSLPELRKLVAPAMAHAFEAAGLHPR
;
A
#
# COMPACT_ATOMS: atom_id res chain seq x y z
N MET A 1 -17.44 -21.92 20.78
CA MET A 1 -17.17 -20.49 20.50
C MET A 1 -18.25 -20.03 19.54
N ALA A 2 -19.04 -19.01 19.89
CA ALA A 2 -20.15 -18.57 19.06
C ALA A 2 -19.59 -17.95 17.76
N GLU A 3 -19.85 -18.60 16.62
CA GLU A 3 -19.66 -17.98 15.31
C GLU A 3 -20.65 -16.83 15.19
N THR A 4 -20.23 -15.63 15.58
CA THR A 4 -20.97 -14.41 15.29
C THR A 4 -20.97 -14.26 13.78
N ARG A 5 -22.00 -14.79 13.10
CA ARG A 5 -22.18 -14.65 11.66
C ARG A 5 -22.25 -13.16 11.36
N ALA A 6 -21.22 -12.63 10.71
CA ALA A 6 -21.21 -11.24 10.32
C ALA A 6 -22.38 -11.00 9.34
N THR A 7 -23.22 -10.03 9.64
CA THR A 7 -24.33 -9.62 8.76
C THR A 7 -23.95 -8.38 7.96
N CYS A 8 -24.43 -8.34 6.72
CA CYS A 8 -24.24 -7.20 5.84
C CYS A 8 -25.11 -6.03 6.32
N LYS A 9 -24.49 -4.88 6.63
CA LYS A 9 -25.24 -3.68 7.07
C LYS A 9 -26.15 -3.08 5.99
N ARG A 10 -25.94 -3.42 4.72
CA ARG A 10 -26.72 -2.90 3.59
C ARG A 10 -27.93 -3.76 3.23
N CYS A 11 -27.77 -5.10 3.25
CA CYS A 11 -28.81 -6.03 2.77
C CYS A 11 -29.19 -7.13 3.78
N GLN A 12 -28.67 -7.07 5.01
CA GLN A 12 -28.93 -8.04 6.10
C GLN A 12 -28.44 -9.49 5.82
N ALA A 13 -27.98 -9.81 4.61
CA ALA A 13 -27.50 -11.13 4.26
C ALA A 13 -26.27 -11.56 5.10
N THR A 14 -26.12 -12.86 5.29
CA THR A 14 -24.93 -13.44 5.93
C THR A 14 -23.70 -13.14 5.08
N MET A 15 -22.60 -12.76 5.74
CA MET A 15 -21.32 -12.53 5.11
C MET A 15 -20.38 -13.71 5.38
N THR A 16 -19.53 -13.98 4.40
CA THR A 16 -18.52 -15.03 4.45
C THR A 16 -17.14 -14.41 4.20
N LEU A 17 -16.11 -14.94 4.85
CA LEU A 17 -14.74 -14.53 4.58
C LEU A 17 -14.31 -15.09 3.23
N GLN A 18 -13.83 -14.22 2.35
CA GLN A 18 -13.35 -14.57 1.01
C GLN A 18 -12.09 -13.75 0.69
N SER A 19 -11.24 -14.30 -0.18
CA SER A 19 -10.20 -13.52 -0.85
C SER A 19 -10.82 -12.87 -2.08
N VAL A 20 -10.69 -11.55 -2.20
CA VAL A 20 -11.27 -10.81 -3.32
C VAL A 20 -10.21 -10.47 -4.37
N ASP A 21 -10.71 -10.23 -5.59
CA ASP A 21 -9.93 -9.78 -6.74
C ASP A 21 -9.10 -8.53 -6.45
N PRO A 22 -8.08 -8.25 -7.28
CA PRO A 22 -7.18 -7.14 -7.07
C PRO A 22 -7.90 -5.82 -6.81
N VAL A 23 -7.66 -5.24 -5.63
CA VAL A 23 -8.17 -3.92 -5.26
C VAL A 23 -7.07 -2.90 -5.49
N CYS A 24 -7.33 -1.88 -6.32
CA CYS A 24 -6.32 -0.91 -6.73
C CYS A 24 -6.72 0.51 -6.36
N GLY A 25 -5.76 1.29 -5.89
CA GLY A 25 -5.90 2.73 -5.63
C GLY A 25 -4.63 3.48 -5.98
N GLN A 26 -4.77 4.73 -6.39
CA GLN A 26 -3.64 5.58 -6.77
C GLN A 26 -3.72 6.93 -6.08
N HIS A 27 -2.60 7.40 -5.54
CA HIS A 27 -2.48 8.75 -4.99
C HIS A 27 -1.13 9.36 -5.36
N GLY A 28 -1.17 10.46 -6.12
CA GLY A 28 0.03 11.04 -6.72
C GLY A 28 0.72 10.04 -7.65
N VAL A 29 2.01 9.81 -7.43
CA VAL A 29 2.84 8.88 -8.22
C VAL A 29 2.82 7.45 -7.70
N LEU A 30 2.13 7.18 -6.60
CA LEU A 30 2.03 5.84 -6.01
C LEU A 30 0.73 5.17 -6.44
N LYS A 31 0.85 3.98 -7.02
CA LYS A 31 -0.26 3.03 -7.17
C LYS A 31 -0.07 1.90 -6.16
N VAL A 32 -1.14 1.54 -5.47
CA VAL A 32 -1.22 0.41 -4.54
C VAL A 32 -2.17 -0.62 -5.13
N THR A 33 -1.74 -1.86 -5.22
CA THR A 33 -2.58 -3.01 -5.57
C THR A 33 -2.60 -4.01 -4.41
N LEU A 34 -3.79 -4.44 -4.00
CA LEU A 34 -4.01 -5.44 -2.97
C LEU A 34 -4.50 -6.71 -3.65
N LEU A 35 -3.67 -7.77 -3.64
CA LEU A 35 -3.98 -9.05 -4.26
C LEU A 35 -4.43 -10.05 -3.21
N GLN A 36 -5.50 -10.81 -3.51
CA GLN A 36 -6.06 -11.83 -2.62
C GLN A 36 -6.49 -11.25 -1.26
N LEU A 37 -7.01 -10.02 -1.27
CA LEU A 37 -7.37 -9.28 -0.06
C LEU A 37 -8.45 -10.05 0.73
N PRO A 38 -8.23 -10.40 2.02
CA PRO A 38 -9.27 -11.01 2.84
C PRO A 38 -10.36 -9.98 3.18
N ALA A 39 -11.60 -10.27 2.77
CA ALA A 39 -12.77 -9.44 3.05
C ALA A 39 -13.97 -10.31 3.43
N LEU A 40 -14.88 -9.73 4.22
CA LEU A 40 -16.22 -10.28 4.40
C LEU A 40 -17.06 -9.86 3.20
N VAL A 41 -17.63 -10.82 2.49
CA VAL A 41 -18.45 -10.63 1.29
C VAL A 41 -19.83 -11.26 1.51
N CYS A 42 -20.89 -10.55 1.16
CA CYS A 42 -22.25 -11.10 1.13
C CYS A 42 -22.66 -11.51 -0.30
N PRO A 43 -23.75 -12.28 -0.48
CA PRO A 43 -24.24 -12.68 -1.82
C PRO A 43 -24.56 -11.52 -2.78
N ASN A 44 -24.77 -10.30 -2.26
CA ASN A 44 -24.99 -9.09 -3.05
C ASN A 44 -23.70 -8.30 -3.32
N MET A 45 -22.52 -8.92 -3.16
CA MET A 45 -21.21 -8.32 -3.40
C MET A 45 -20.86 -7.10 -2.54
N HIS A 46 -21.59 -6.87 -1.44
CA HIS A 46 -21.18 -5.87 -0.46
C HIS A 46 -20.01 -6.40 0.36
N MET A 47 -18.95 -5.59 0.41
CA MET A 47 -17.72 -5.94 1.10
C MET A 47 -17.58 -5.21 2.44
N ARG A 48 -16.91 -5.85 3.39
CA ARG A 48 -16.43 -5.25 4.64
C ARG A 48 -15.04 -5.81 4.94
N PHE A 49 -14.25 -5.04 5.68
CA PHE A 49 -12.96 -5.54 6.18
C PHE A 49 -13.16 -6.82 7.01
N ALA A 50 -12.23 -7.76 6.84
CA ALA A 50 -12.25 -9.04 7.55
C ALA A 50 -12.15 -8.86 9.08
N VAL A 51 -11.39 -7.86 9.53
CA VAL A 51 -11.30 -7.43 10.94
C VAL A 51 -11.54 -5.91 11.06
N PRO A 52 -12.03 -5.41 12.21
CA PRO A 52 -12.35 -3.98 12.37
C PRO A 52 -11.19 -3.04 12.10
N ASP A 53 -10.00 -3.38 12.60
CA ASP A 53 -8.81 -2.51 12.55
C ASP A 53 -7.91 -2.78 11.34
N PHE A 54 -8.43 -3.50 10.33
CA PHE A 54 -7.65 -3.94 9.18
C PHE A 54 -6.84 -2.82 8.51
N PRO A 55 -7.41 -1.63 8.20
CA PRO A 55 -6.65 -0.56 7.55
C PRO A 55 -5.46 -0.08 8.38
N ALA A 56 -5.62 0.02 9.71
CA ALA A 56 -4.56 0.45 10.61
C ALA A 56 -3.46 -0.62 10.70
N LEU A 57 -3.83 -1.89 10.90
CA LEU A 57 -2.88 -3.00 10.96
C LEU A 57 -2.05 -3.13 9.68
N LEU A 58 -2.68 -2.97 8.51
CA LEU A 58 -1.98 -3.00 7.23
C LEU A 58 -1.04 -1.81 7.07
N LEU A 59 -1.48 -0.60 7.44
CA LEU A 59 -0.63 0.59 7.37
C LEU A 59 0.58 0.48 8.31
N GLU A 60 0.39 -0.01 9.53
CA GLU A 60 1.48 -0.26 10.49
C GLU A 60 2.48 -1.27 9.94
N ARG A 61 1.99 -2.38 9.37
CA ARG A 61 2.84 -3.41 8.77
C ARG A 61 3.69 -2.85 7.62
N LEU A 62 3.07 -2.10 6.70
CA LEU A 62 3.77 -1.47 5.58
C LEU A 62 4.77 -0.42 6.08
N ALA A 63 4.32 0.51 6.94
CA ALA A 63 5.15 1.61 7.43
C ALA A 63 6.36 1.15 8.26
N GLY A 64 6.28 -0.03 8.86
CA GLY A 64 7.34 -0.72 9.59
C GLY A 64 8.41 -1.32 8.68
N GLU A 65 8.62 -2.63 8.80
CA GLU A 65 9.75 -3.35 8.18
C GLU A 65 9.70 -3.34 6.65
N ASP A 66 8.52 -3.45 6.06
CA ASP A 66 8.38 -3.73 4.64
C ASP A 66 8.81 -2.54 3.78
N MET A 67 8.40 -1.32 4.13
CA MET A 67 8.81 -0.12 3.40
C MET A 67 10.32 0.17 3.51
N THR A 68 11.05 -0.37 4.49
CA THR A 68 12.51 -0.18 4.57
C THR A 68 13.26 -0.94 3.48
N LYS A 69 12.62 -1.92 2.83
CA LYS A 69 13.18 -2.70 1.73
C LYS A 69 13.17 -1.94 0.40
N VAL A 70 12.40 -0.84 0.30
CA VAL A 70 12.35 0.01 -0.90
C VAL A 70 13.59 0.89 -0.96
N PRO A 71 14.47 0.74 -1.98
CA PRO A 71 15.64 1.60 -2.12
C PRO A 71 15.22 3.06 -2.26
N ALA A 72 15.69 3.92 -1.36
CA ALA A 72 15.26 5.30 -1.28
C ALA A 72 16.42 6.28 -1.17
N GLY A 73 16.27 7.41 -1.86
CA GLY A 73 17.09 8.58 -1.66
C GLY A 73 16.71 9.35 -0.39
N GLU A 74 17.46 10.41 -0.16
CA GLU A 74 17.27 11.33 0.96
C GLU A 74 16.93 12.72 0.45
N LYS A 75 15.96 13.35 1.11
CA LYS A 75 15.68 14.76 0.89
C LYS A 75 16.62 15.60 1.77
N ARG A 76 17.42 16.48 1.17
CA ARG A 76 18.26 17.46 1.86
C ARG A 76 17.91 18.88 1.43
N GLY A 77 18.18 19.84 2.31
CA GLY A 77 17.90 21.27 2.11
C GLY A 77 16.55 21.70 2.70
N LEU A 78 16.57 22.82 3.42
CA LEU A 78 15.39 23.39 4.11
C LEU A 78 14.51 24.24 3.17
N LEU A 79 15.12 25.01 2.25
CA LEU A 79 14.39 25.89 1.32
C LEU A 79 14.20 25.30 -0.10
N PHE A 80 15.21 24.60 -0.62
CA PHE A 80 15.13 23.93 -1.92
C PHE A 80 15.20 22.43 -1.74
N LYS A 81 14.16 21.71 -2.20
CA LYS A 81 14.10 20.26 -2.09
C LYS A 81 15.12 19.64 -3.06
N HIS A 82 16.22 19.11 -2.53
CA HIS A 82 17.17 18.33 -3.30
C HIS A 82 17.12 16.88 -2.83
N TYR A 83 16.93 15.96 -3.77
CA TYR A 83 17.03 14.54 -3.50
C TYR A 83 18.46 14.08 -3.76
N HIS A 84 18.98 13.26 -2.87
CA HIS A 84 20.30 12.67 -2.96
C HIS A 84 20.18 11.15 -2.92
N CYS A 85 21.09 10.48 -3.60
CA CYS A 85 21.14 9.03 -3.62
C CYS A 85 21.45 8.51 -2.21
N GLY A 86 20.65 7.57 -1.71
CA GLY A 86 20.87 6.94 -0.41
C GLY A 86 22.12 6.05 -0.37
N ALA A 87 22.65 5.65 -1.53
CA ALA A 87 23.84 4.80 -1.61
C ALA A 87 25.17 5.57 -1.71
N CYS A 88 25.24 6.64 -2.52
CA CYS A 88 26.49 7.39 -2.73
C CYS A 88 26.43 8.88 -2.35
N GLY A 89 25.26 9.38 -1.92
CA GLY A 89 25.07 10.78 -1.51
C GLY A 89 25.01 11.81 -2.65
N SER A 90 25.28 11.41 -3.90
CA SER A 90 25.22 12.31 -5.06
C SER A 90 23.78 12.77 -5.34
N LYS A 91 23.61 13.97 -5.89
CA LYS A 91 22.29 14.50 -6.24
C LYS A 91 21.58 13.58 -7.24
N LEU A 92 20.36 13.20 -6.91
CA LEU A 92 19.48 12.48 -7.84
C LEU A 92 19.01 13.44 -8.92
N GLY A 93 19.09 12.98 -10.17
CA GLY A 93 18.57 13.72 -11.30
C GLY A 93 17.04 13.83 -11.23
N SER A 94 16.50 14.86 -11.89
CA SER A 94 15.07 14.97 -12.17
C SER A 94 14.67 14.32 -13.50
N GLY A 95 15.54 13.50 -14.08
CA GLY A 95 15.35 12.87 -15.38
C GLY A 95 14.21 11.86 -15.43
N GLU A 96 14.07 11.20 -16.58
CA GLU A 96 13.05 10.17 -16.82
C GLU A 96 13.14 9.09 -15.75
N ALA A 97 12.00 8.83 -15.11
CA ALA A 97 11.86 7.78 -14.14
C ALA A 97 11.23 6.56 -14.80
N ARG A 98 11.78 5.38 -14.52
CA ARG A 98 11.17 4.11 -14.89
C ARG A 98 10.18 3.72 -13.79
N GLU A 99 8.99 3.26 -14.16
CA GLU A 99 8.09 2.66 -13.16
C GLU A 99 8.57 1.26 -12.80
N ASP A 100 8.51 0.95 -11.51
CA ASP A 100 8.77 -0.40 -11.01
C ASP A 100 7.79 -0.75 -9.88
N THR A 101 7.65 -2.04 -9.62
CA THR A 101 6.72 -2.58 -8.62
C THR A 101 7.46 -3.30 -7.52
N PHE A 102 7.08 -3.00 -6.27
CA PHE A 102 7.58 -3.67 -5.07
C PHE A 102 6.49 -4.51 -4.45
N ASP A 103 6.77 -5.78 -4.23
CA ASP A 103 5.85 -6.75 -3.66
C ASP A 103 6.12 -7.00 -2.18
N PHE A 104 5.06 -7.03 -1.38
CA PHE A 104 5.11 -7.35 0.04
C PHE A 104 4.08 -8.43 0.36
N ASP A 105 4.54 -9.58 0.83
CA ASP A 105 3.67 -10.59 1.39
C ASP A 105 3.28 -10.18 2.81
N ILE A 106 1.98 -10.00 3.03
CA ILE A 106 1.42 -9.54 4.29
C ILE A 106 0.74 -10.71 5.01
N ALA A 107 1.20 -10.95 6.24
CA ALA A 107 0.54 -11.84 7.19
C ALA A 107 0.03 -11.01 8.36
N LEU A 108 -1.29 -10.95 8.53
CA LEU A 108 -1.93 -10.36 9.70
C LEU A 108 -2.54 -11.48 10.54
N LYS A 109 -2.60 -11.25 11.86
CA LYS A 109 -3.17 -12.22 12.79
C LYS A 109 -4.61 -12.56 12.40
N ASP A 110 -4.95 -13.85 12.45
CA ASP A 110 -6.28 -14.39 12.17
C ASP A 110 -6.79 -14.19 10.73
N LEU A 111 -5.91 -13.82 9.79
CA LEU A 111 -6.21 -13.65 8.37
C LEU A 111 -5.32 -14.52 7.48
N SER A 112 -5.87 -14.96 6.35
CA SER A 112 -5.07 -15.55 5.29
C SER A 112 -4.05 -14.53 4.77
N PRO A 113 -2.81 -14.94 4.46
CA PRO A 113 -1.83 -14.06 3.84
C PRO A 113 -2.33 -13.50 2.51
N PHE A 114 -1.91 -12.28 2.21
CA PHE A 114 -2.25 -11.57 0.98
C PHE A 114 -1.06 -10.73 0.53
N ARG A 115 -1.09 -10.17 -0.68
CA ARG A 115 0.02 -9.38 -1.21
C ARG A 115 -0.36 -7.93 -1.41
N VAL A 116 0.59 -7.04 -1.12
CA VAL A 116 0.53 -5.63 -1.47
C VAL A 116 1.60 -5.36 -2.52
N GLU A 117 1.21 -4.73 -3.61
CA GLU A 117 2.12 -4.21 -4.63
C GLU A 117 2.15 -2.69 -4.55
N LEU A 118 3.34 -2.11 -4.53
CA LEU A 118 3.56 -0.66 -4.64
C LEU A 118 4.24 -0.37 -5.98
N THR A 119 3.53 0.25 -6.92
CA THR A 119 4.10 0.70 -8.19
C THR A 119 4.40 2.19 -8.12
N LEU A 120 5.66 2.56 -8.40
CA LEU A 120 6.13 3.94 -8.32
C LEU A 120 7.36 4.22 -9.19
N PRO A 121 7.67 5.51 -9.48
CA PRO A 121 8.85 5.88 -10.25
C PRO A 121 10.18 5.64 -9.49
N LEU A 122 11.11 4.96 -10.17
CA LEU A 122 12.50 4.83 -9.80
C LEU A 122 13.39 5.79 -10.60
N TYR A 123 14.33 6.40 -9.89
CA TYR A 123 15.31 7.33 -10.41
C TYR A 123 16.68 6.67 -10.37
N GLN A 124 17.34 6.59 -11.53
CA GLN A 124 18.70 6.12 -11.61
C GLN A 124 19.66 7.22 -11.13
N CYS A 125 20.56 6.87 -10.21
CA CYS A 125 21.60 7.80 -9.78
C CYS A 125 22.64 7.99 -10.90
N PRO A 126 22.92 9.23 -11.35
CA PRO A 126 23.88 9.45 -12.43
C PRO A 126 25.33 9.15 -12.03
N ALA A 127 25.63 9.06 -10.74
CA ALA A 127 26.99 8.81 -10.24
C ALA A 127 27.29 7.33 -10.00
N CYS A 128 26.32 6.55 -9.48
CA CYS A 128 26.54 5.14 -9.12
C CYS A 128 25.63 4.15 -9.85
N GLY A 129 24.72 4.62 -10.70
CA GLY A 129 23.82 3.78 -11.51
C GLY A 129 22.69 3.10 -10.74
N LYS A 130 22.63 3.20 -9.41
CA LYS A 130 21.58 2.57 -8.59
C LYS A 130 20.22 3.24 -8.79
N GLU A 131 19.19 2.43 -8.98
CA GLU A 131 17.79 2.86 -9.00
C GLU A 131 17.23 2.97 -7.58
N GLN A 132 16.46 4.04 -7.35
CA GLN A 132 15.80 4.27 -6.06
C GLN A 132 14.65 5.25 -6.20
N ILE A 133 13.74 5.22 -5.24
CA ILE A 133 12.69 6.23 -5.10
C ILE A 133 13.31 7.54 -4.58
N ARG A 134 12.63 8.66 -4.74
CA ARG A 134 13.13 9.96 -4.26
C ARG A 134 13.36 10.01 -2.75
N SER A 135 12.41 9.50 -1.98
CA SER A 135 12.44 9.62 -0.53
C SER A 135 11.45 8.68 0.13
N LEU A 136 11.92 7.91 1.11
CA LEU A 136 11.06 7.05 1.92
C LEU A 136 10.04 7.83 2.76
N PRO A 137 10.39 8.96 3.41
CA PRO A 137 9.41 9.87 4.01
C PRO A 137 8.32 10.38 3.06
N GLU A 138 8.61 10.59 1.78
CA GLU A 138 7.58 11.00 0.82
C GLU A 138 6.67 9.82 0.45
N LEU A 139 7.24 8.63 0.21
CA LEU A 139 6.45 7.43 0.00
C LEU A 139 5.47 7.17 1.16
N ARG A 140 5.93 7.27 2.42
CA ARG A 140 5.08 7.08 3.61
C ARG A 140 3.86 7.99 3.64
N LYS A 141 3.96 9.20 3.09
CA LYS A 141 2.83 10.15 3.01
C LYS A 141 1.81 9.76 1.94
N LEU A 142 2.21 8.99 0.93
CA LEU A 142 1.36 8.57 -0.18
C LEU A 142 0.63 7.25 0.09
N VAL A 143 1.19 6.37 0.93
CA VAL A 143 0.63 5.01 1.17
C VAL A 143 -0.78 5.06 1.74
N ALA A 144 -1.00 5.78 2.84
CA ALA A 144 -2.31 5.86 3.48
C ALA A 144 -3.42 6.38 2.54
N PRO A 145 -3.26 7.50 1.81
CA PRO A 145 -4.29 7.95 0.88
C PRO A 145 -4.45 7.03 -0.35
N ALA A 146 -3.37 6.44 -0.88
CA ALA A 146 -3.49 5.47 -1.98
C ALA A 146 -4.28 4.22 -1.57
N MET A 147 -4.05 3.72 -0.35
CA MET A 147 -4.84 2.62 0.23
C MET A 147 -6.30 3.02 0.45
N ALA A 148 -6.56 4.23 0.95
CA ALA A 148 -7.92 4.73 1.12
C ALA A 148 -8.68 4.75 -0.22
N HIS A 149 -8.05 5.22 -1.29
CA HIS A 149 -8.61 5.16 -2.65
C HIS A 149 -8.82 3.72 -3.12
N ALA A 150 -7.92 2.80 -2.78
CA ALA A 150 -8.07 1.38 -3.12
C ALA A 150 -9.32 0.79 -2.46
N PHE A 151 -9.47 1.01 -1.15
CA PHE A 151 -10.63 0.54 -0.40
C PHE A 151 -11.93 1.15 -0.91
N GLU A 152 -11.94 2.46 -1.19
CA GLU A 152 -13.10 3.14 -1.76
C GLU A 152 -13.51 2.56 -3.11
N ALA A 153 -12.54 2.30 -4.01
CA ALA A 153 -12.80 1.67 -5.30
C ALA A 153 -13.40 0.26 -5.17
N ALA A 154 -13.09 -0.46 -4.10
CA ALA A 154 -13.70 -1.75 -3.75
C ALA A 154 -14.99 -1.61 -2.90
N GLY A 155 -15.49 -0.41 -2.63
CA GLY A 155 -16.65 -0.22 -1.75
C GLY A 155 -16.42 -0.66 -0.29
N LEU A 156 -15.15 -0.78 0.11
CA LEU A 156 -14.70 -1.04 1.48
C LEU A 156 -14.58 0.30 2.20
N HIS A 157 -15.47 0.55 3.15
CA HIS A 157 -15.44 1.76 3.95
C HIS A 157 -14.94 1.47 5.36
N PRO A 158 -14.02 2.29 5.92
CA PRO A 158 -13.75 2.31 7.35
C PRO A 158 -15.07 2.51 8.10
N ARG A 159 -15.22 1.83 9.24
CA ARG A 159 -16.42 1.92 10.06
C ARG A 159 -16.54 3.25 10.78
#